data_AF-A0A653HGQ7-F1
#
_entry.id   AF-A0A653HGQ7-F1
#
_cell.length_a   1.000
_cell.length_b   1.000
_cell.length_c   1.000
_cell.angle_alpha   90.00
_cell.angle_beta   90.00
_cell.angle_gamma   90.00
#
_symmetry.space_group_name_H-M   'P 1'
#
loop_
_entity.id
_entity.type
_entity.pdbx_description
1 polymer ?
#
loop_
_entity_poly.entity_id
_entity_poly.type
_entity_poly.pdbx_seq_one_letter_code
_entity_poly.pdbx_strand_id
1 'polypeptide(L)'
;MGIFLNLKKNTYANCKSYVYKTCGKSILDTLFDPYWNICAKLVSKSITANFLTFLGLLCSTAAFFLVFLFDTTNYKNDYIFLLVGVLIFIYSTLDAIDGKHARRTNTSSPLGQLFDHGCDSITL
;
A
#
# COMPACT_ATOMS: atom_id res chain seq x y z
N MET A 1 21.53 -3.29 -6.79
CA MET A 1 21.66 -2.19 -7.77
C MET A 1 20.69 -1.08 -7.35
N GLY A 2 21.03 -0.32 -6.30
CA GLY A 2 20.19 0.80 -5.88
C GLY A 2 20.34 1.91 -6.90
N ILE A 3 19.25 2.35 -7.52
CA ILE A 3 19.25 3.54 -8.36
C ILE A 3 19.54 4.71 -7.42
N PHE A 4 20.81 5.10 -7.32
CA PHE A 4 21.21 6.36 -6.69
C PHE A 4 20.67 7.49 -7.57
N LEU A 5 19.42 7.86 -7.34
CA LEU A 5 18.85 9.08 -7.89
C LEU A 5 19.65 10.24 -7.30
N ASN A 6 20.55 10.80 -8.11
CA ASN A 6 21.35 11.96 -7.75
C ASN A 6 20.47 13.22 -7.82
N LEU A 7 19.52 13.31 -6.88
CA LEU A 7 18.54 14.38 -6.83
C LEU A 7 19.25 15.69 -6.43
N LYS A 8 18.85 16.80 -7.05
CA LYS A 8 19.39 18.13 -6.70
C LYS A 8 18.85 18.57 -5.33
N LYS A 9 19.63 19.38 -4.60
CA LYS A 9 19.25 19.92 -3.27
C LYS A 9 17.88 20.57 -3.21
N ASN A 10 17.52 21.23 -4.30
CA ASN A 10 16.24 21.92 -4.42
C ASN A 10 15.05 20.94 -4.60
N THR A 11 15.28 19.74 -5.14
CA THR A 11 14.22 18.75 -5.39
C THR A 11 13.69 18.16 -4.08
N TYR A 12 14.55 17.80 -3.13
CA TYR A 12 14.10 17.31 -1.81
C TYR A 12 13.66 18.43 -0.84
N ALA A 13 14.05 19.68 -1.10
CA ALA A 13 13.51 20.81 -0.34
C ALA A 13 11.99 20.92 -0.51
N ASN A 14 11.47 20.67 -1.72
CA ASN A 14 10.05 20.70 -2.02
C ASN A 14 9.28 19.49 -1.46
N CYS A 15 9.93 18.33 -1.29
CA CYS A 15 9.29 17.17 -0.67
C CYS A 15 8.93 17.44 0.80
N LYS A 16 9.70 18.28 1.51
CA LYS A 16 9.43 18.63 2.91
C LYS A 16 8.24 19.56 3.06
N SER A 17 7.94 20.39 2.07
CA SER A 17 6.80 21.31 2.08
C SER A 17 5.52 20.68 1.53
N TYR A 18 5.59 19.45 1.01
CA TYR A 18 4.42 18.75 0.51
C TYR A 18 3.43 18.45 1.64
N VAL A 19 2.19 18.89 1.44
CA VAL A 19 1.07 18.58 2.31
C VAL A 19 -0.01 17.97 1.45
N TYR A 20 -0.29 16.68 1.68
CA TYR A 20 -1.37 16.00 1.00
C TYR A 20 -2.72 16.65 1.33
N LYS A 21 -3.48 16.98 0.30
CA LYS A 21 -4.86 17.46 0.41
C LYS A 21 -5.76 16.39 -0.17
N THR A 22 -6.62 15.80 0.67
CA THR A 22 -7.65 14.85 0.22
C THR A 22 -8.65 15.58 -0.68
N CYS A 23 -8.91 15.07 -1.87
CA CYS A 23 -9.91 15.62 -2.78
C CYS A 23 -11.24 14.85 -2.60
N GLY A 24 -12.16 15.41 -1.81
CA GLY A 24 -13.50 14.84 -1.60
C GLY A 24 -13.52 13.43 -0.98
N LYS A 25 -14.72 12.91 -0.72
CA LYS A 25 -14.95 11.48 -0.47
C LYS A 25 -15.76 10.95 -1.63
N SER A 26 -15.31 9.87 -2.27
CA SER A 26 -16.15 9.17 -3.24
C SER A 26 -17.29 8.41 -2.54
N ILE A 27 -18.25 7.93 -3.32
CA ILE A 27 -19.36 7.11 -2.81
C ILE A 27 -18.80 5.82 -2.19
N LEU A 28 -17.85 5.18 -2.87
CA LEU A 28 -17.22 3.95 -2.40
C LEU A 28 -16.39 4.21 -1.13
N ASP A 29 -15.68 5.34 -1.05
CA ASP A 29 -14.96 5.70 0.17
C ASP A 29 -15.91 5.76 1.36
N THR A 30 -17.09 6.34 1.16
CA THR A 30 -18.09 6.46 2.23
C THR A 30 -18.64 5.10 2.65
N LEU A 31 -18.84 4.18 1.70
CA LEU A 31 -19.33 2.83 1.97
C LEU A 31 -18.30 1.96 2.70
N PHE A 32 -17.03 2.03 2.31
CA PHE A 32 -15.96 1.19 2.85
C PHE A 32 -15.20 1.82 4.02
N ASP A 33 -15.39 3.11 4.31
CA ASP A 33 -14.78 3.79 5.46
C ASP A 33 -14.97 3.02 6.79
N PRO A 34 -16.17 2.51 7.12
CA PRO A 34 -16.37 1.76 8.36
C PRO A 34 -15.52 0.50 8.43
N TYR A 35 -15.42 -0.23 7.31
CA TYR A 35 -14.59 -1.44 7.19
C TYR A 35 -13.12 -1.12 7.44
N TRP A 36 -12.56 -0.15 6.71
CA TRP A 36 -11.16 0.24 6.88
C TRP A 36 -10.85 0.84 8.25
N ASN A 37 -11.80 1.56 8.87
CA ASN A 37 -11.63 2.07 10.23
C ASN A 37 -11.58 0.94 11.26
N ILE A 38 -12.32 -0.16 11.06
CA ILE A 38 -12.21 -1.36 11.89
C ILE A 38 -10.84 -2.01 11.69
N CYS A 39 -10.43 -2.25 10.44
CA CYS A 39 -9.12 -2.84 10.11
C CYS A 39 -7.96 -2.02 10.68
N ALA A 40 -7.98 -0.70 10.52
CA ALA A 40 -6.98 0.20 11.09
C ALA A 40 -6.95 0.12 12.63
N LYS A 41 -8.08 -0.11 13.30
CA LYS A 41 -8.13 -0.28 14.75
C LYS A 41 -7.50 -1.58 15.23
N LEU A 42 -7.60 -2.65 14.44
CA LEU A 42 -7.02 -3.97 14.74
C LEU A 42 -5.49 -3.95 14.73
N VAL A 43 -4.87 -3.08 13.93
CA VAL A 43 -3.41 -2.91 13.93
C VAL A 43 -2.95 -2.35 15.28
N SER A 44 -1.91 -2.94 15.87
CA SER A 44 -1.33 -2.40 17.11
C SER A 44 -0.62 -1.06 16.86
N LYS A 45 -0.60 -0.17 17.87
CA LYS A 45 0.11 1.12 17.80
C LYS A 45 1.63 0.98 17.69
N SER A 46 2.19 -0.19 18.02
CA SER A 46 3.63 -0.47 17.89
C SER A 46 4.07 -0.69 16.44
N ILE A 47 3.13 -0.97 15.53
CA ILE A 47 3.40 -1.17 14.11
C ILE A 47 3.42 0.20 13.44
N THR A 48 4.41 0.46 12.58
CA THR A 48 4.49 1.70 11.80
C THR A 48 3.64 1.61 10.53
N ALA A 49 3.11 2.74 10.05
CA ALA A 49 2.35 2.77 8.80
C ALA A 49 3.16 2.26 7.59
N ASN A 50 4.42 2.71 7.46
CA ASN A 50 5.31 2.24 6.39
C ASN A 50 5.53 0.72 6.39
N PHE A 51 5.42 0.06 7.56
CA PHE A 51 5.49 -1.40 7.60
C PHE A 51 4.25 -2.05 6.98
N LEU A 52 3.07 -1.45 7.15
CA LEU A 52 1.84 -1.91 6.49
C LEU A 52 1.95 -1.76 4.97
N THR A 53 2.42 -0.61 4.49
CA THR A 53 2.71 -0.37 3.07
C THR A 53 3.68 -1.42 2.52
N PHE A 54 4.79 -1.66 3.23
CA PHE A 54 5.79 -2.65 2.83
C PHE A 54 5.21 -4.07 2.80
N LEU A 55 4.38 -4.43 3.78
CA LEU A 55 3.69 -5.73 3.79
C LEU A 55 2.73 -5.85 2.60
N GLY A 56 2.01 -4.78 2.25
CA GLY A 56 1.20 -4.70 1.05
C GLY A 56 2.00 -4.98 -0.23
N LEU A 57 3.16 -4.33 -0.37
CA LEU A 57 4.09 -4.57 -1.49
C LEU A 57 4.53 -6.04 -1.57
N LEU A 58 4.80 -6.70 -0.44
CA LEU A 58 5.15 -8.12 -0.42
C LEU A 58 3.98 -9.01 -0.87
N CYS A 59 2.76 -8.70 -0.45
CA CYS A 59 1.56 -9.43 -0.86
C CYS A 59 1.31 -9.32 -2.37
N SER A 60 1.36 -8.11 -2.93
CA SER A 60 1.18 -7.89 -4.38
C SER A 60 2.31 -8.51 -5.20
N THR A 61 3.56 -8.41 -4.74
CA THR A 61 4.70 -9.06 -5.39
C THR A 61 4.55 -10.58 -5.39
N ALA A 62 4.13 -11.17 -4.27
CA ALA A 62 3.87 -12.60 -4.18
C ALA A 62 2.73 -13.03 -5.13
N ALA A 63 1.65 -12.24 -5.20
CA ALA A 63 0.55 -12.47 -6.14
C ALA A 63 1.03 -12.46 -7.60
N PHE A 64 1.87 -11.49 -7.98
CA PHE A 64 2.48 -11.43 -9.31
C PHE A 64 3.29 -12.69 -9.62
N PHE A 65 4.17 -13.13 -8.72
CA PHE A 65 4.98 -14.34 -8.95
C PHE A 65 4.13 -15.62 -9.00
N LEU A 66 3.06 -15.70 -8.21
CA LEU A 66 2.13 -16.82 -8.26
C LEU A 66 1.44 -16.91 -9.63
N VAL A 67 0.98 -15.79 -10.18
CA VAL A 67 0.43 -15.78 -11.54
C VAL A 67 1.54 -16.11 -12.53
N PHE A 68 2.67 -15.40 -12.50
CA PHE A 68 3.76 -15.58 -13.45
C PHE A 68 4.28 -17.03 -13.56
N LEU A 69 4.40 -17.74 -12.43
CA LEU A 69 4.92 -19.11 -12.41
C LEU A 69 3.87 -20.15 -12.80
N PHE A 70 2.59 -19.93 -12.43
CA PHE A 70 1.56 -20.96 -12.52
C PHE A 70 0.52 -20.73 -13.63
N ASP A 71 0.48 -19.55 -14.26
CA ASP A 71 -0.43 -19.18 -15.36
C ASP A 71 0.01 -19.75 -16.72
N THR A 72 1.12 -20.50 -16.77
CA THR A 72 1.78 -20.78 -18.06
C THR A 72 1.12 -21.85 -18.93
N THR A 73 0.07 -22.59 -18.51
CA THR A 73 -0.75 -23.50 -19.39
C THR A 73 -1.69 -24.49 -18.68
N ASN A 74 -1.70 -24.61 -17.35
CA ASN A 74 -2.37 -25.74 -16.66
C ASN A 74 -3.59 -25.34 -15.82
N TYR A 75 -4.78 -25.77 -16.25
CA TYR A 75 -6.06 -25.79 -15.49
C TYR A 75 -6.03 -26.64 -14.19
N LYS A 76 -4.86 -27.06 -13.70
CA LYS A 76 -4.73 -27.89 -12.49
C LYS A 76 -4.62 -27.08 -11.19
N ASN A 77 -4.42 -25.77 -11.30
CA ASN A 77 -4.02 -24.92 -10.17
C ASN A 77 -5.03 -23.80 -9.88
N ASP A 78 -6.33 -24.06 -10.05
CA ASP A 78 -7.38 -23.03 -9.89
C ASP A 78 -7.39 -22.39 -8.49
N TYR A 79 -6.99 -23.13 -7.46
CA TYR A 79 -6.86 -22.63 -6.10
C TYR A 79 -5.79 -21.53 -5.94
N ILE A 80 -4.82 -21.44 -6.87
CA ILE A 80 -3.81 -20.37 -6.88
C ILE A 80 -4.47 -19.03 -7.20
N PHE A 81 -5.45 -19.00 -8.10
CA PHE A 81 -6.19 -17.76 -8.39
C PHE A 81 -7.01 -17.27 -7.19
N LEU A 82 -7.56 -18.19 -6.38
CA LEU A 82 -8.18 -17.82 -5.11
C LEU A 82 -7.15 -17.23 -4.13
N LEU A 83 -5.97 -17.85 -4.01
CA LEU A 83 -4.89 -17.34 -3.17
C LEU A 83 -4.40 -15.96 -3.65
N VAL A 84 -4.25 -15.77 -4.96
CA VAL A 84 -3.92 -14.48 -5.59
C VAL A 84 -4.99 -13.43 -5.24
N GLY A 85 -6.27 -13.76 -5.37
CA GLY A 85 -7.36 -12.88 -4.98
C GLY A 85 -7.30 -12.47 -3.51
N VAL A 86 -6.98 -13.41 -2.62
CA VAL A 86 -6.78 -13.12 -1.19
C VAL A 86 -5.58 -12.21 -0.96
N LEU A 87 -4.44 -12.45 -1.63
CA LEU A 87 -3.24 -11.61 -1.50
C LEU A 87 -3.48 -10.19 -1.99
N ILE A 88 -4.16 -10.02 -3.13
CA ILE A 88 -4.55 -8.71 -3.65
C ILE A 88 -5.56 -8.01 -2.72
N PHE A 89 -6.52 -8.75 -2.17
CA PHE A 89 -7.45 -8.21 -1.19
C PHE A 89 -6.73 -7.71 0.07
N ILE A 90 -5.76 -8.48 0.58
CA ILE A 90 -4.92 -8.08 1.71
C ILE A 90 -4.09 -6.84 1.35
N TYR A 91 -3.42 -6.81 0.19
CA TYR A 91 -2.70 -5.63 -0.30
C TYR A 91 -3.60 -4.39 -0.31
N SER A 92 -4.76 -4.46 -0.97
CA SER A 92 -5.70 -3.34 -1.06
C SER A 92 -6.21 -2.88 0.31
N THR A 93 -6.35 -3.80 1.26
CA THR A 93 -6.77 -3.47 2.62
C THR A 93 -5.65 -2.78 3.39
N LEU A 94 -4.41 -3.26 3.27
CA LEU A 94 -3.24 -2.69 3.93
C LEU A 94 -2.94 -1.27 3.44
N ASP A 95 -3.02 -1.07 2.12
CA ASP A 95 -2.91 0.22 1.44
C ASP A 95 -3.96 1.22 1.99
N ALA A 96 -5.24 0.86 1.98
CA ALA A 96 -6.30 1.74 2.45
C ALA A 96 -6.21 2.12 3.95
N ILE A 97 -5.55 1.31 4.78
CA ILE A 97 -5.45 1.55 6.23
C ILE A 97 -4.13 2.20 6.67
N ASP A 98 -3.08 2.23 5.86
CA ASP A 98 -1.78 2.70 6.32
C ASP A 98 -1.79 4.21 6.67
N GLY A 99 -2.44 5.04 5.86
CA GLY A 99 -2.61 6.47 6.08
C GLY A 99 -3.58 6.74 7.22
N LYS A 100 -4.62 5.89 7.39
CA LYS A 100 -5.53 5.95 8.54
C LYS A 100 -4.77 5.63 9.84
N HIS A 101 -3.92 4.62 9.81
CA HIS A 101 -3.07 4.22 10.93
C HIS A 101 -2.05 5.31 11.25
N ALA A 102 -1.37 5.89 10.25
CA ALA A 102 -0.43 7.00 10.40
C ALA A 102 -1.06 8.25 11.04
N ARG A 103 -2.33 8.55 10.71
CA ARG A 103 -3.10 9.63 11.35
C ARG A 103 -3.44 9.28 12.79
N ARG A 104 -3.85 8.03 13.05
CA ARG A 104 -4.18 7.54 14.40
C ARG A 104 -2.98 7.54 15.34
N THR A 105 -1.76 7.28 14.84
CA THR A 105 -0.51 7.26 15.61
C THR A 105 0.22 8.60 15.62
N ASN A 106 -0.30 9.63 14.96
CA ASN A 106 0.38 10.92 14.76
C ASN A 106 1.78 10.79 14.10
N THR A 107 1.94 9.82 13.20
CA THR A 107 3.19 9.57 12.46
C THR A 107 3.05 9.87 10.96
N SER A 108 2.06 10.67 10.57
CA SER A 108 1.88 11.11 9.18
C SER A 108 3.05 12.00 8.75
N SER A 109 3.65 11.72 7.59
CA SER A 109 4.78 12.50 7.07
C SER A 109 4.81 12.51 5.54
N PRO A 110 5.41 13.54 4.90
CA PRO A 110 5.58 13.58 3.45
C PRO A 110 6.42 12.41 2.91
N LEU A 111 7.39 11.93 3.70
CA LEU A 111 8.19 10.76 3.34
C LEU A 111 7.37 9.47 3.37
N GLY A 112 6.48 9.31 4.35
CA GLY A 112 5.56 8.17 4.41
C GLY A 112 4.64 8.12 3.19
N GLN A 113 4.12 9.27 2.76
CA GLN A 113 3.30 9.37 1.55
C GLN A 113 4.08 9.10 0.27
N LEU A 114 5.33 9.56 0.20
CA LEU A 114 6.21 9.23 -0.93
C LEU A 114 6.50 7.72 -0.98
N PHE A 115 6.67 7.08 0.18
CA PHE A 115 6.88 5.64 0.27
C PHE A 115 5.65 4.86 -0.20
N ASP A 116 4.47 5.25 0.30
CA ASP A 116 3.16 4.71 -0.08
C ASP A 116 2.93 4.74 -1.59
N HIS A 117 2.88 5.94 -2.19
CA HIS A 117 2.71 6.09 -3.63
C HIS A 117 3.86 5.49 -4.47
N GLY A 118 5.06 5.42 -3.89
CA GLY A 118 6.20 4.76 -4.50
C GLY A 118 5.99 3.25 -4.60
N CYS A 119 5.44 2.62 -3.56
CA CYS A 119 5.04 1.21 -3.57
C CYS A 119 3.89 0.98 -4.55
N ASP A 120 2.86 1.83 -4.55
CA ASP A 120 1.76 1.77 -5.51
C ASP A 120 2.25 1.79 -6.96
N SER A 121 3.22 2.65 -7.27
CA SER A 121 3.77 2.76 -8.64
C SER A 121 4.54 1.51 -9.09
N ILE A 122 4.90 0.61 -8.18
CA ILE A 122 5.54 -0.68 -8.50
C ILE A 122 4.45 -1.75 -8.72
N THR A 123 3.32 -1.63 -8.05
CA THR A 123 2.30 -2.68 -7.95
C THR A 123 1.07 -2.44 -8.82
N LEU A 124 0.82 -1.20 -9.25
CA LEU A 124 -0.19 -0.77 -10.24
C LEU A 124 0.44 -0.55 -11.62
#